data_AF-A0A2R6JJY9-F1
#
_entry.id   AF-A0A2R6JJY9-F1
#
_cell.length_a   1.000
_cell.length_b   1.000
_cell.length_c   1.000
_cell.angle_alpha   90.00
_cell.angle_beta   90.00
_cell.angle_gamma   90.00
#
_symmetry.space_group_name_H-M   'P 1'
#
loop_
_entity.id
_entity.type
_entity.pdbx_description
1 polymer ?
#
loop_
_entity_poly.entity_id
_entity_poly.type
_entity_poly.pdbx_seq_one_letter_code
_entity_poly.pdbx_strand_id
1 'polypeptide(L)'
;TFARRFLGDGFAWLARRLLATNLHDYQCGAKALTAPTWAAVRDHLYEPGFAWDVELAAMAAALDRTVAEVPITWEDRPGSTVSPVRTSLSMAKALLVARHRAKRLQNSPLHDALARGEDPTALVDRPDDRGSRGRS
;
A
#
# COMPACT_ATOMS: atom_id res chain seq x y z
N THR A 1 9.62 13.34 18.51
CA THR A 1 10.24 14.62 18.09
C THR A 1 9.40 15.28 17.00
N PHE A 2 9.30 16.60 17.00
CA PHE A 2 8.57 17.42 16.02
C PHE A 2 8.81 17.01 14.56
N ALA A 3 10.04 16.64 14.19
CA ALA A 3 10.40 16.15 12.85
C ALA A 3 9.63 14.89 12.41
N ARG A 4 9.35 13.94 13.32
CA ARG A 4 8.59 12.71 13.01
C ARG A 4 7.14 13.04 12.69
N ARG A 5 6.54 14.00 13.42
CA ARG A 5 5.16 14.43 13.19
C ARG A 5 5.04 15.18 11.86
N PHE A 6 5.96 16.10 11.59
CA PHE A 6 6.00 16.84 10.32
C PHE A 6 6.15 15.93 9.10
N LEU A 7 7.01 14.91 9.17
CA LEU A 7 7.17 13.92 8.10
C LEU A 7 5.90 13.07 7.89
N GLY A 8 5.24 12.66 8.97
CA GLY A 8 3.95 11.94 8.90
C GLY A 8 2.83 12.81 8.31
N ASP A 9 2.69 14.04 8.79
CA ASP A 9 1.68 15.00 8.34
C ASP A 9 1.86 15.33 6.84
N GLY A 10 3.11 15.55 6.42
CA GLY A 10 3.47 15.78 5.02
C GLY A 10 3.17 14.59 4.11
N PHE A 11 3.43 13.37 4.60
CA PHE A 11 3.09 12.14 3.87
C PHE A 11 1.58 11.99 3.72
N ALA A 12 0.80 12.13 4.80
CA ALA A 12 -0.66 12.04 4.75
C ALA A 12 -1.26 13.12 3.85
N TRP A 13 -0.71 14.34 3.87
CA TRP A 13 -1.10 15.41 2.93
C TRP A 13 -0.81 15.04 1.47
N LEU A 14 0.36 14.50 1.18
CA LEU A 14 0.73 14.09 -0.18
C LEU A 14 -0.12 12.91 -0.67
N ALA A 15 -0.33 11.91 0.18
CA ALA A 15 -1.17 10.75 -0.13
C ALA A 15 -2.60 11.15 -0.47
N ARG A 16 -3.22 12.06 0.31
CA ARG A 16 -4.56 12.59 0.04
C ARG A 16 -4.68 13.36 -1.29
N ARG A 17 -3.57 13.92 -1.81
CA ARG A 17 -3.55 14.59 -3.12
C ARG A 17 -3.28 13.63 -4.28
N LEU A 18 -2.60 12.54 -3.99
CA LEU A 18 -2.09 11.59 -4.98
C LEU A 18 -2.95 10.33 -5.12
N LEU A 19 -3.80 10.04 -4.14
CA LEU A 19 -4.72 8.91 -4.14
C LEU A 19 -6.16 9.42 -4.13
N ALA A 20 -7.06 8.66 -4.74
CA ALA A 20 -8.48 9.01 -4.76
C ALA A 20 -9.17 8.73 -3.41
N THR A 21 -8.56 7.89 -2.56
CA THR A 21 -8.99 7.69 -1.18
C THR A 21 -8.52 8.84 -0.30
N ASN A 22 -9.39 9.39 0.54
CA ASN A 22 -9.03 10.39 1.53
C ASN A 22 -8.97 9.72 2.92
N LEU A 23 -7.78 9.26 3.32
CA LEU A 23 -7.53 8.65 4.63
C LEU A 23 -6.73 9.59 5.54
N HIS A 24 -6.99 9.52 6.84
CA HIS A 24 -6.22 10.11 7.91
C HIS A 24 -4.92 9.33 8.15
N ASP A 25 -4.99 7.99 8.16
CA ASP A 25 -3.84 7.11 8.36
C ASP A 25 -3.77 5.99 7.31
N TYR A 26 -2.86 6.15 6.35
CA TYR A 26 -2.61 5.14 5.33
C TYR A 26 -1.81 3.94 5.86
N GLN A 27 -1.15 4.06 7.01
CA GLN A 27 -0.23 3.07 7.58
C GLN A 27 -0.84 2.33 8.79
N CYS A 28 -2.17 2.38 8.94
CA CYS A 28 -2.85 1.62 9.97
C CYS A 28 -2.61 0.11 9.78
N GLY A 29 -2.21 -0.56 10.86
CA GLY A 29 -1.89 -2.01 10.85
C GLY A 29 -3.11 -2.93 10.75
N ALA A 30 -4.32 -2.39 10.84
CA ALA A 30 -5.57 -3.14 10.66
C ALA A 30 -6.25 -2.75 9.34
N LYS A 31 -6.48 -3.76 8.49
CA LYS A 31 -7.21 -3.60 7.22
C LYS A 31 -8.20 -4.76 7.10
N ALA A 32 -9.46 -4.43 6.78
CA ALA A 32 -10.50 -5.42 6.53
C ALA A 32 -11.06 -5.21 5.12
N LEU A 33 -11.23 -6.30 4.38
CA LEU A 33 -11.72 -6.28 3.00
C LEU A 33 -12.79 -7.36 2.85
N THR A 34 -13.80 -7.09 2.02
CA THR A 34 -14.72 -8.13 1.58
C THR A 34 -13.98 -9.09 0.64
N ALA A 35 -14.43 -10.34 0.57
CA ALA A 35 -13.84 -11.33 -0.35
C ALA A 35 -13.85 -10.86 -1.83
N PRO A 36 -14.92 -10.24 -2.35
CA PRO A 36 -14.90 -9.70 -3.72
C PRO A 36 -13.89 -8.58 -3.93
N THR A 37 -13.73 -7.69 -2.95
CA THR A 37 -12.71 -6.63 -3.02
C THR A 37 -11.31 -7.25 -3.02
N TRP A 38 -11.05 -8.22 -2.15
CA TRP A 38 -9.77 -8.93 -2.12
C TRP A 38 -9.44 -9.61 -3.45
N ALA A 39 -10.40 -10.35 -4.02
CA ALA A 39 -10.23 -11.02 -5.30
C ALA A 39 -9.87 -10.04 -6.44
N ALA A 40 -10.42 -8.82 -6.39
CA ALA A 40 -10.14 -7.79 -7.40
C ALA A 40 -8.78 -7.11 -7.20
N VAL A 41 -8.32 -6.90 -5.96
CA VAL A 41 -7.08 -6.12 -5.70
C VAL A 41 -5.82 -6.97 -5.64
N ARG A 42 -5.91 -8.24 -5.21
CA ARG A 42 -4.75 -9.05 -4.82
C ARG A 42 -3.71 -9.24 -5.94
N ASP A 43 -4.17 -9.32 -7.18
CA ASP A 43 -3.32 -9.55 -8.37
C ASP A 43 -2.60 -8.24 -8.81
N HIS A 44 -2.87 -7.13 -8.11
CA HIS A 44 -2.27 -5.81 -8.34
C HIS A 44 -1.44 -5.32 -7.14
N LEU A 45 -1.13 -6.19 -6.18
CA LEU A 45 -0.28 -5.87 -5.02
C LEU A 45 1.11 -6.47 -5.21
N TYR A 46 2.14 -5.64 -5.15
CA TYR A 46 3.53 -5.99 -5.47
C TYR A 46 4.52 -5.57 -4.37
N GLU A 47 4.21 -4.54 -3.59
CA GLU A 47 5.11 -3.99 -2.58
C GLU A 47 4.84 -4.59 -1.20
N PRO A 48 5.83 -5.21 -0.53
CA PRO A 48 5.66 -5.70 0.84
C PRO A 48 5.85 -4.59 1.88
N GLY A 49 5.60 -4.92 3.15
CA GLY A 49 5.85 -4.02 4.29
C GLY A 49 4.98 -2.77 4.25
N PHE A 50 5.47 -1.63 4.75
CA PHE A 50 4.68 -0.39 4.84
C PHE A 50 4.17 0.16 3.49
N ALA A 51 4.81 -0.22 2.39
CA ALA A 51 4.39 0.17 1.05
C ALA A 51 3.11 -0.56 0.61
N TRP A 52 2.88 -1.77 1.13
CA TRP A 52 1.70 -2.59 0.85
C TRP A 52 0.41 -1.85 1.18
N ASP A 53 0.38 -1.18 2.33
CA ASP A 53 -0.80 -0.46 2.81
C ASP A 53 -1.24 0.66 1.87
N VAL A 54 -0.25 1.38 1.32
CA VAL A 54 -0.46 2.48 0.38
C VAL A 54 -0.91 1.95 -0.98
N GLU A 55 -0.28 0.86 -1.43
CA GLU A 55 -0.65 0.21 -2.69
C GLU A 55 -2.07 -0.36 -2.63
N LEU A 56 -2.44 -1.00 -1.52
CA LEU A 56 -3.78 -1.52 -1.30
C LEU A 56 -4.83 -0.42 -1.40
N ALA A 57 -4.62 0.72 -0.71
CA ALA A 57 -5.53 1.85 -0.78
C ALA A 57 -5.62 2.41 -2.21
N ALA A 58 -4.49 2.52 -2.90
CA ALA A 58 -4.43 3.01 -4.28
C ALA A 58 -5.17 2.08 -5.27
N MET A 59 -4.97 0.76 -5.17
CA MET A 59 -5.61 -0.22 -6.06
C MET A 59 -7.11 -0.34 -5.80
N ALA A 60 -7.52 -0.31 -4.52
CA ALA A 60 -8.94 -0.30 -4.16
C ALA A 60 -9.65 0.92 -4.76
N ALA A 61 -9.04 2.10 -4.66
CA ALA A 61 -9.57 3.33 -5.26
C ALA A 61 -9.60 3.26 -6.79
N ALA A 62 -8.55 2.69 -7.40
CA ALA A 62 -8.44 2.55 -8.84
C ALA A 62 -9.50 1.61 -9.44
N LEU A 63 -9.96 0.64 -8.65
CA LEU A 63 -11.01 -0.33 -9.00
C LEU A 63 -12.39 0.08 -8.49
N ASP A 64 -12.59 1.38 -8.21
CA ASP A 64 -13.84 1.97 -7.75
C ASP A 64 -14.44 1.29 -6.49
N ARG A 65 -13.56 0.81 -5.59
CA ARG A 65 -13.97 0.24 -4.30
C ARG A 65 -14.07 1.32 -3.24
N THR A 66 -15.14 1.29 -2.47
CA THR A 66 -15.32 2.20 -1.33
C THR A 66 -14.33 1.85 -0.22
N VAL A 67 -13.59 2.85 0.25
CA VAL A 67 -12.68 2.74 1.40
C VAL A 67 -13.20 3.65 2.50
N ALA A 68 -13.35 3.10 3.70
CA ALA A 68 -13.81 3.83 4.88
C ALA A 68 -12.84 3.62 6.04
N GLU A 69 -12.57 4.69 6.79
CA GLU A 69 -11.81 4.62 8.05
C GLU A 69 -12.76 4.35 9.21
N VAL A 70 -12.42 3.33 10.00
CA VAL A 70 -13.12 3.04 11.26
C VAL A 70 -12.16 3.38 12.40
N PRO A 71 -12.49 4.37 13.24
CA PRO A 71 -11.60 4.80 14.31
C PRO A 71 -11.45 3.69 15.35
N ILE A 72 -10.20 3.40 15.69
CA ILE A 72 -9.83 2.42 16.71
C ILE A 72 -8.78 3.04 17.64
N THR A 73 -8.90 2.79 18.94
CA THR A 73 -7.94 3.26 19.93
C THR A 73 -6.75 2.30 19.96
N TRP A 74 -5.58 2.78 19.53
CA TRP A 74 -4.33 2.03 19.64
C TRP A 74 -3.57 2.42 20.90
N GLU A 75 -3.08 1.42 21.63
CA GLU A 75 -2.08 1.64 22.67
C GLU A 75 -0.69 1.51 22.07
N ASP A 76 -0.01 2.64 21.90
CA ASP A 76 1.37 2.67 21.41
C ASP A 76 2.29 2.02 22.44
N ARG A 77 3.01 0.96 22.02
CA ARG A 77 4.11 0.41 22.82
C ARG A 77 5.39 1.20 22.54
N PRO A 78 5.98 1.87 23.54
CA PRO A 78 7.22 2.61 23.33
C PRO A 78 8.38 1.66 22.99
N GLY A 79 8.99 1.84 21.81
CA GLY A 79 10.13 1.01 21.39
C GLY A 79 10.46 0.97 19.89
N SER A 80 10.03 1.94 19.07
CA SER A 80 10.26 1.89 17.62
C SER A 80 11.74 2.11 17.28
N THR A 81 12.40 1.08 16.76
CA THR A 81 13.80 1.06 16.28
C THR A 81 13.98 1.54 14.83
N VAL A 82 12.92 2.03 14.18
CA VAL A 82 12.94 2.34 12.74
C VAL A 82 13.38 3.78 12.49
N SER A 83 14.34 3.98 11.58
CA SER A 83 14.85 5.31 11.18
C SER A 83 13.75 6.14 10.49
N PRO A 84 13.27 7.25 11.09
CA PRO A 84 12.15 8.00 10.55
C PRO A 84 12.39 8.54 9.14
N VAL A 85 13.59 9.06 8.87
CA VAL A 85 13.93 9.69 7.58
C VAL A 85 13.97 8.66 6.44
N ARG A 86 14.63 7.52 6.66
CA ARG A 86 14.72 6.45 5.65
C ARG A 86 13.34 5.88 5.33
N THR A 87 12.51 5.67 6.36
CA THR A 87 11.14 5.21 6.19
C THR A 87 10.33 6.24 5.39
N SER A 88 10.41 7.52 5.71
CA SER A 88 9.68 8.56 4.96
C SER A 88 10.05 8.62 3.48
N LEU A 89 11.34 8.51 3.13
CA LEU A 89 11.78 8.49 1.73
C LEU A 89 11.28 7.23 0.99
N SER A 90 11.37 6.07 1.64
CA SER A 90 10.85 4.81 1.09
C SER A 90 9.33 4.89 0.84
N MET A 91 8.59 5.48 1.78
CA MET A 91 7.14 5.68 1.68
C MET A 91 6.76 6.67 0.58
N ALA A 92 7.52 7.75 0.40
CA ALA A 92 7.31 8.69 -0.69
C ALA A 92 7.48 8.01 -2.07
N LYS A 93 8.53 7.17 -2.22
CA LYS A 93 8.72 6.36 -3.43
C LYS A 93 7.56 5.39 -3.65
N ALA A 94 7.15 4.67 -2.60
CA ALA A 94 6.03 3.72 -2.66
C ALA A 94 4.74 4.40 -3.11
N LEU A 95 4.44 5.59 -2.59
CA LEU A 95 3.27 6.38 -2.98
C LEU A 95 3.29 6.76 -4.47
N LEU A 96 4.44 7.15 -5.01
CA LEU A 96 4.58 7.48 -6.44
C LEU A 96 4.38 6.25 -7.33
N VAL A 97 4.96 5.11 -6.94
CA VAL A 97 4.79 3.83 -7.65
C VAL A 97 3.32 3.38 -7.61
N ALA A 98 2.69 3.40 -6.44
CA ALA A 98 1.28 3.03 -6.26
C ALA A 98 0.36 3.94 -7.10
N ARG A 99 0.60 5.26 -7.10
CA ARG A 99 -0.15 6.20 -7.96
C ARG A 99 0.03 5.90 -9.43
N HIS A 100 1.25 5.61 -9.88
CA HIS A 100 1.50 5.30 -11.27
C HIS A 100 0.75 4.03 -11.72
N ARG A 101 0.83 2.95 -10.92
CA ARG A 101 0.08 1.72 -11.15
C ARG A 101 -1.43 1.95 -11.16
N ALA A 102 -1.95 2.70 -10.18
CA ALA A 102 -3.38 3.04 -10.07
C ALA A 102 -3.89 3.78 -11.30
N LYS A 103 -3.11 4.77 -11.79
CA LYS A 103 -3.44 5.50 -13.02
C LYS A 103 -3.41 4.61 -14.25
N ARG A 104 -2.46 3.67 -14.36
CA ARG A 104 -2.44 2.70 -15.46
C ARG A 104 -3.69 1.84 -15.46
N LEU A 105 -4.11 1.37 -14.30
CA LEU A 105 -5.32 0.57 -14.13
C LEU A 105 -6.59 1.35 -14.56
N GLN A 106 -6.71 2.60 -14.15
CA GLN A 106 -7.85 3.47 -14.52
C GLN A 106 -7.84 3.89 -16.00
N ASN A 107 -6.67 4.17 -16.59
CA ASN A 107 -6.55 4.63 -17.97
C ASN A 107 -6.64 3.50 -19.00
N SER A 108 -6.78 2.24 -18.57
CA SER A 108 -6.68 1.09 -19.46
C SER A 108 -7.96 0.26 -19.51
N PRO A 109 -9.12 0.79 -19.99
CA PRO A 109 -10.29 -0.03 -20.30
C PRO A 109 -10.05 -1.13 -21.36
N LEU A 110 -8.85 -1.20 -21.97
CA LEU A 110 -8.54 -2.07 -23.11
C LEU A 110 -7.33 -3.01 -22.93
N HIS A 111 -6.70 -3.14 -21.75
CA HIS A 111 -5.50 -4.00 -21.59
C HIS A 111 -5.55 -5.11 -20.54
N ASP A 112 -6.72 -5.67 -20.21
CA ASP A 112 -6.77 -6.95 -19.47
C ASP A 112 -5.95 -8.07 -20.16
N ALA A 113 -5.69 -7.95 -21.46
CA ALA A 113 -4.89 -8.89 -22.23
C ALA A 113 -3.37 -8.62 -22.27
N LEU A 114 -2.92 -7.35 -22.12
CA LEU A 114 -1.54 -6.91 -22.41
C LEU A 114 -0.71 -6.58 -21.15
N ALA A 115 -1.33 -6.41 -19.99
CA ALA A 115 -0.61 -6.10 -18.73
C ALA A 115 0.21 -7.26 -18.17
N ARG A 116 0.05 -8.49 -18.70
CA ARG A 116 0.78 -9.69 -18.24
C ARG A 116 2.28 -9.70 -18.57
N GLY A 117 2.78 -8.76 -19.37
CA GLY A 117 4.14 -8.80 -19.91
C GLY A 117 5.22 -8.02 -19.16
N GLU A 118 4.89 -7.00 -18.37
CA GLU A 118 5.88 -6.05 -17.83
C GLU A 118 5.78 -5.76 -16.33
N ASP A 119 4.67 -6.11 -15.67
CA ASP A 119 4.54 -5.86 -14.23
C ASP A 119 5.35 -6.89 -13.42
N PRO A 120 5.97 -6.48 -12.29
CA PRO A 120 6.64 -7.42 -11.38
C PRO A 120 5.66 -8.48 -10.87
N THR A 121 6.13 -9.63 -10.43
CA THR A 121 5.25 -10.68 -9.88
C THR A 121 4.46 -10.15 -8.68
N ALA A 122 3.14 -10.30 -8.73
CA ALA A 122 2.23 -9.98 -7.63
C ALA A 122 2.63 -10.75 -6.37
N LEU A 123 2.44 -10.15 -5.20
CA LEU A 123 2.84 -10.73 -3.92
C LEU A 123 2.18 -12.09 -3.67
N VAL A 124 0.94 -12.26 -4.14
CA VAL A 124 0.20 -13.53 -4.02
C VAL A 124 0.83 -14.66 -4.82
N ASP A 125 1.58 -14.33 -5.88
CA ASP A 125 2.24 -15.28 -6.78
C ASP A 125 3.75 -15.45 -6.49
N ARG A 126 4.31 -14.68 -5.54
CA ARG A 126 5.71 -14.85 -5.15
C ARG A 126 5.87 -16.13 -4.34
N PRO A 127 6.90 -16.95 -4.61
CA PRO A 127 7.20 -18.11 -3.78
C PRO A 127 7.48 -17.67 -2.34
N ASP A 128 6.87 -18.34 -1.36
CA ASP A 128 7.13 -18.06 0.06
C ASP A 128 8.54 -18.55 0.42
N ASP A 129 9.48 -17.62 0.59
CA ASP A 129 10.89 -17.90 0.95
C ASP A 129 11.04 -18.58 2.32
N ARG A 130 9.95 -18.75 3.08
CA ARG A 130 9.93 -19.44 4.39
C ARG A 130 10.20 -20.95 4.33
N GLY A 131 10.36 -21.54 3.15
CA GLY A 131 10.68 -22.97 2.98
C GLY A 131 12.17 -23.35 3.07
N SER A 132 13.11 -22.38 3.09
CA SER A 132 14.55 -22.66 2.94
C SER A 132 15.39 -22.66 4.23
N ARG A 133 14.82 -22.31 5.39
CA ARG A 133 15.54 -22.23 6.67
C ARG A 133 15.11 -23.31 7.68
N GLY A 134 15.07 -24.55 7.25
CA GLY A 134 14.65 -25.67 8.11
C GLY A 134 15.03 -27.03 7.55
N ARG A 135 16.32 -27.23 7.24
CA ARG A 135 16.94 -28.55 7.04
C ARG A 135 18.46 -28.38 6.98
N SER A 136 19.10 -28.41 8.14
CA SER A 136 20.51 -28.72 8.35
C SER A 136 20.74 -28.97 9.82
#